data_AF-A0A351Y3Z6-F1
#
_entry.id   AF-A0A351Y3Z6-F1
#
_cell.length_a   1.000
_cell.length_b   1.000
_cell.length_c   1.000
_cell.angle_alpha   90.00
_cell.angle_beta   90.00
_cell.angle_gamma   90.00
#
_symmetry.space_group_name_H-M   'P 1'
#
loop_
_entity.id
_entity.type
_entity.pdbx_description
1 polymer ?
#
loop_
_entity_poly.entity_id
_entity_poly.type
_entity_poly.pdbx_seq_one_letter_code
_entity_poly.pdbx_strand_id
1 'polypeptide(L)' 'MIEPAAAYSFNKSHSVCYAMIAYQNAYLKAYYPVEFYASLIRSVEEDTDELSVYISEAQNQGITVLAPHTNHSFNHVAAI' A
#
# COMPACT_ATOMS: atom_id res chain seq x y z
N MET A 1 12.37 20.38 -32.70
CA MET A 1 12.86 19.92 -31.37
C MET A 1 11.75 19.89 -30.32
N ILE A 2 10.60 20.54 -30.56
CA ILE A 2 9.42 20.47 -29.70
C ILE A 2 8.55 19.27 -30.09
N GLU A 3 8.48 18.93 -31.37
CA GLU A 3 7.62 17.88 -31.92
C GLU A 3 7.90 16.47 -31.37
N PRO A 4 9.15 15.96 -31.28
CA PRO A 4 9.38 14.65 -30.71
C PRO A 4 9.13 14.60 -29.19
N ALA A 5 9.35 15.71 -28.47
CA ALA A 5 9.10 15.78 -27.04
C ALA A 5 7.59 15.88 -26.72
N ALA A 6 6.80 16.55 -27.57
CA ALA A 6 5.37 16.70 -27.38
C ALA A 6 4.61 15.36 -27.38
N ALA A 7 5.08 14.36 -28.13
CA ALA A 7 4.48 13.03 -28.17
C ALA A 7 4.54 12.27 -26.84
N TYR A 8 5.48 12.62 -25.96
CA TYR A 8 5.71 11.95 -24.67
C TYR A 8 5.64 12.91 -23.47
N SER A 9 5.38 14.20 -23.72
CA SER A 9 5.26 15.20 -22.66
C SER A 9 3.98 14.96 -21.88
N PHE A 10 4.10 14.92 -20.55
CA PHE A 10 2.97 14.62 -19.67
C PHE A 10 2.53 15.86 -18.91
N ASN A 11 1.25 15.89 -18.53
CA ASN A 11 0.68 17.01 -17.79
C ASN A 11 1.33 17.13 -16.39
N LYS A 12 2.06 18.22 -16.17
CA LYS A 12 2.80 18.43 -14.92
C LYS A 12 1.92 18.52 -13.69
N SER A 13 0.76 19.20 -13.74
CA SER A 13 -0.09 19.32 -12.56
C SER A 13 -0.66 17.96 -12.15
N HIS A 14 -1.07 17.13 -13.11
CA HIS A 14 -1.48 15.76 -12.86
C HIS A 14 -0.36 14.92 -12.24
N SER A 15 0.84 14.93 -12.82
CA SER A 15 1.99 14.19 -12.27
C SER A 15 2.33 14.61 -10.85
N VAL A 16 2.34 15.91 -10.55
CA VAL A 16 2.73 16.43 -9.24
C VAL A 16 1.72 16.01 -8.16
N CYS A 17 0.42 16.07 -8.46
CA CYS A 17 -0.61 15.63 -7.51
C CYS A 17 -0.47 14.14 -7.15
N TYR A 18 -0.28 13.26 -8.14
CA TYR A 18 -0.10 11.83 -7.88
C TYR A 18 1.24 11.52 -7.21
N ALA A 19 2.31 12.24 -7.57
CA ALA A 19 3.61 12.09 -6.90
C ALA A 19 3.52 12.43 -5.41
N MET A 20 2.71 13.42 -5.02
CA MET A 20 2.47 13.76 -3.61
C MET A 20 1.82 12.60 -2.84
N ILE A 21 0.81 11.96 -3.41
CA ILE A 21 0.13 10.79 -2.80
C ILE A 21 1.09 9.61 -2.70
N ALA A 22 1.88 9.35 -3.75
CA ALA A 22 2.88 8.29 -3.73
C ALA A 22 3.94 8.53 -2.64
N TYR A 23 4.39 9.78 -2.49
CA TYR A 23 5.32 10.17 -1.43
C TYR A 23 4.73 9.95 -0.03
N GLN A 24 3.46 10.30 0.18
CA GLN A 24 2.77 10.06 1.46
C GLN A 24 2.69 8.57 1.79
N ASN A 25 2.36 7.72 0.81
CA ASN A 25 2.36 6.27 0.99
C ASN A 25 3.76 5.72 1.31
N ALA A 26 4.77 6.19 0.58
CA ALA A 26 6.16 5.80 0.84
C ALA A 26 6.63 6.22 2.25
N TYR A 27 6.23 7.41 2.70
CA TYR A 27 6.49 7.88 4.05
C TYR A 27 5.86 6.97 5.11
N LEU A 28 4.57 6.64 4.96
CA LEU A 28 3.89 5.73 5.89
C LEU A 28 4.52 4.33 5.87
N LYS A 29 4.84 3.81 4.69
CA LYS A 29 5.51 2.51 4.54
C LYS A 29 6.89 2.48 5.22
N ALA A 30 7.63 3.59 5.19
CA ALA A 30 8.97 3.68 5.78
C ALA A 30 8.95 3.85 7.31
N TYR A 31 8.02 4.64 7.84
CA TYR A 31 8.02 5.03 9.27
C TYR A 31 6.96 4.33 10.11
N TYR A 32 5.89 3.83 9.49
CA TYR A 32 4.76 3.14 10.13
C TYR A 32 4.41 1.86 9.34
N PRO A 33 5.37 0.95 9.14
CA PRO A 33 5.19 -0.19 8.23
C PRO A 33 4.05 -1.11 8.69
N VAL A 34 3.94 -1.41 9.98
CA VAL A 34 2.92 -2.36 10.49
C VAL A 34 1.51 -1.83 10.23
N GLU A 35 1.26 -0.55 10.54
CA GLU A 35 -0.01 0.13 10.31
C GLU A 35 -0.29 0.29 8.82
N PHE A 36 0.74 0.61 8.02
CA PHE A 36 0.63 0.71 6.57
C PHE A 36 0.15 -0.62 5.96
N TYR A 37 0.81 -1.73 6.28
CA TYR A 37 0.43 -3.05 5.77
C TYR A 37 -0.93 -3.52 6.29
N ALA A 38 -1.26 -3.26 7.56
CA ALA A 38 -2.60 -3.54 8.08
C ALA A 38 -3.67 -2.78 7.30
N SER A 39 -3.45 -1.50 6.99
CA SER A 39 -4.37 -0.70 6.19
C SER A 39 -4.48 -1.18 4.73
N LEU A 40 -3.36 -1.63 4.15
CA LEU A 40 -3.29 -2.13 2.78
C LEU A 40 -4.05 -3.46 2.64
N ILE A 41 -3.80 -4.41 3.53
CA ILE A 41 -4.50 -5.70 3.59
C ILE A 41 -6.00 -5.48 3.80
N ARG A 42 -6.38 -4.55 4.68
CA ARG A 42 -7.79 -4.20 4.90
C ARG A 42 -8.46 -3.61 3.67
N SER A 43 -7.74 -2.85 2.85
CA SER A 43 -8.31 -2.24 1.64
C SER A 43 -8.77 -3.27 0.59
N VAL A 44 -8.30 -4.51 0.71
CA VAL A 44 -8.60 -5.63 -0.20
C VAL A 44 -9.10 -6.86 0.53
N GLU A 45 -9.71 -6.72 1.71
CA GLU A 45 -10.10 -7.87 2.54
C GLU A 45 -11.08 -8.84 1.85
N GLU A 46 -11.81 -8.36 0.85
CA GLU A 46 -12.75 -9.14 0.04
C GLU A 46 -12.10 -9.81 -1.18
N ASP A 47 -10.93 -9.35 -1.61
CA ASP A 47 -10.19 -9.91 -2.76
C ASP A 47 -9.07 -10.83 -2.27
N THR A 48 -9.33 -12.14 -2.29
CA THR A 48 -8.41 -13.15 -1.75
C THR A 48 -7.09 -13.22 -2.53
N ASP A 49 -7.10 -12.92 -3.83
CA ASP A 49 -5.91 -12.96 -4.67
C ASP A 49 -4.99 -11.80 -4.30
N GLU A 50 -5.49 -10.57 -4.25
CA GLU A 50 -4.71 -9.39 -3.83
C GLU A 50 -4.29 -9.46 -2.36
N LEU A 51 -5.17 -9.96 -1.49
CA LEU A 51 -4.88 -10.17 -0.07
C LEU A 51 -3.64 -11.04 0.13
N SER A 52 -3.54 -12.15 -0.63
CA SER A 52 -2.40 -13.07 -0.54
C SER A 52 -1.07 -12.41 -0.92
N VAL A 53 -1.10 -11.50 -1.89
CA VAL A 53 0.08 -10.75 -2.36
C VAL A 53 0.57 -9.80 -1.26
N TYR A 54 -0.33 -9.03 -0.64
CA TYR A 54 0.06 -8.09 0.41
C TYR A 54 0.52 -8.77 1.70
N ILE A 55 -0.10 -9.90 2.09
CA ILE A 55 0.38 -10.71 3.22
C ILE A 55 1.81 -11.19 2.96
N SER A 56 2.06 -11.73 1.76
CA SER A 56 3.40 -12.22 1.37
C SER A 56 4.42 -11.08 1.37
N GLU A 57 4.04 -9.89 0.90
CA GLU A 57 4.93 -8.73 0.90
C GLU A 57 5.26 -8.25 2.32
N ALA A 58 4.26 -8.19 3.21
CA ALA A 58 4.46 -7.83 4.62
C ALA A 58 5.42 -8.81 5.32
N GLN A 59 5.25 -10.11 5.09
CA GLN A 59 6.15 -11.15 5.61
C GLN A 59 7.58 -11.01 5.06
N ASN A 60 7.75 -10.65 3.78
CA ASN A 60 9.06 -10.37 3.20
C ASN A 60 9.74 -9.14 3.80
N GLN A 61 8.97 -8.18 4.34
CA GLN A 61 9.49 -7.06 5.12
C GLN A 61 9.76 -7.42 6.60
N GLY A 62 9.60 -8.70 6.98
CA GLY A 62 9.81 -9.17 8.36
C GLY A 62 8.64 -8.92 9.29
N ILE A 63 7.46 -8.55 8.78
CA ILE A 63 6.26 -8.32 9.58
C ILE A 63 5.53 -9.65 9.76
N THR A 64 5.28 -10.02 11.02
CA THR A 64 4.54 -11.25 11.32
C THR A 64 3.04 -11.01 11.16
N VAL A 65 2.41 -11.78 10.28
CA VAL A 65 0.95 -11.78 10.10
C VAL A 65 0.35 -12.98 10.82
N LEU A 66 -0.54 -12.72 11.77
CA LEU A 66 -1.20 -13.76 12.56
C LEU A 66 -2.53 -14.17 11.92
N ALA A 67 -2.89 -15.44 12.08
CA ALA A 67 -4.22 -15.93 11.75
C ALA A 67 -5.27 -15.32 12.70
N PRO A 68 -6.55 -15.21 12.27
CA PRO A 68 -7.61 -14.71 13.13
C PRO A 68 -7.78 -15.60 14.37
N HIS A 69 -8.03 -14.96 15.51
CA HIS A 69 -8.16 -15.59 16.81
C HIS A 69 -9.39 -15.05 17.54
N THR A 70 -10.28 -15.93 18.00
CA THR A 70 -11.58 -15.58 18.60
C THR A 70 -11.48 -14.62 19.77
N ASN A 71 -10.42 -14.71 20.59
CA ASN A 71 -10.27 -13.87 21.79
C ASN A 71 -9.44 -12.59 21.58
N HIS A 72 -8.72 -12.46 20.44
CA HIS A 72 -7.71 -11.42 20.28
C HIS A 72 -7.87 -10.60 19.00
N SER A 73 -8.56 -11.13 17.99
CA SER A 73 -8.79 -10.41 16.74
C SER A 73 -9.96 -9.43 16.86
N PHE A 74 -9.86 -8.34 16.10
CA PHE A 74 -10.97 -7.43 15.84
C PHE A 74 -11.80 -7.92 14.65
N ASN A 75 -12.89 -7.21 14.34
CA ASN A 75 -13.74 -7.53 13.18
C ASN A 75 -13.00 -7.42 11.85
N HIS A 76 -11.97 -6.58 11.77
CA HIS A 76 -11.13 -6.38 10.59
C HIS A 76 -9.65 -6.52 10.96
N VAL A 77 -8.80 -6.62 9.93
CA VAL A 77 -7.34 -6.60 10.07
C VAL A 77 -6.90 -5.34 10.82
N ALA A 78 -6.04 -5.53 11.83
CA ALA A 78 -5.51 -4.47 12.66
C ALA A 78 -4.03 -4.70 13.00
N ALA A 79 -3.28 -3.62 13.14
CA ALA A 79 -1.94 -3.61 13.72
C ALA A 79 -2.06 -3.68 15.26
N ILE A 80 -1.22 -4.50 15.89
CA ILE A 80 -1.19 -4.72 17.36
C ILE A 80 0.22 -4.50 17.87
#